data_AF-A0A2X5R0N5-F1
#
_entry.id   AF-A0A2X5R0N5-F1
#
_cell.length_a   1.000
_cell.length_b   1.000
_cell.length_c   1.000
_cell.angle_alpha   90.00
_cell.angle_beta   90.00
_cell.angle_gamma   90.00
#
_symmetry.space_group_name_H-M   'P 1'
#
loop_
_entity.id
_entity.type
_entity.pdbx_description
1 polymer ?
#
loop_
_entity_poly.entity_id
_entity_poly.type
_entity_poly.pdbx_seq_one_letter_code
_entity_poly.pdbx_strand_id
1 'polypeptide(L)'
;MVLNLEADNLILKRGPKTLLSGVSLQLSPGEMVALIGPNGAGKSTLLRVLSGYLSPDSGECRLQGKALTAWEGRLLAQQRAVMRQQSDLTFSLSARQVICLGRAAWPAISRMTSWQRWPD
;
A
#
# COMPACT_ATOMS: atom_id res chain seq x y z
N MET A 1 -14.86 -14.05 -0.48
CA MET A 1 -14.87 -12.58 -0.30
C MET A 1 -14.09 -11.97 -1.45
N VAL A 2 -14.65 -10.99 -2.14
CA VAL A 2 -13.95 -10.35 -3.28
C VAL A 2 -12.91 -9.37 -2.72
N LEU A 3 -11.64 -9.57 -3.05
CA LEU A 3 -10.52 -8.74 -2.59
C LEU A 3 -10.42 -7.44 -3.40
N ASN A 4 -11.39 -6.53 -3.21
CA ASN A 4 -11.43 -5.25 -3.95
C ASN A 4 -10.73 -4.13 -3.19
N LEU A 5 -10.05 -3.25 -3.93
CA LEU A 5 -9.64 -1.92 -3.46
C LEU A 5 -10.54 -0.89 -4.12
N GLU A 6 -11.21 -0.08 -3.31
CA GLU A 6 -12.16 0.92 -3.77
C GLU A 6 -11.74 2.29 -3.26
N ALA A 7 -11.86 3.29 -4.11
CA ALA A 7 -11.65 4.68 -3.76
C ALA A 7 -12.81 5.50 -4.30
N ASP A 8 -13.38 6.32 -3.43
CA ASP A 8 -14.49 7.20 -3.77
C ASP A 8 -14.13 8.66 -3.47
N ASN A 9 -14.17 9.49 -4.50
CA ASN A 9 -14.03 10.94 -4.48
C ASN A 9 -12.82 11.43 -3.67
N LEU A 10 -11.65 10.81 -3.86
CA LEU A 10 -10.44 11.15 -3.12
C LEU A 10 -9.99 12.58 -3.43
N ILE A 11 -10.00 13.41 -2.40
CA ILE A 11 -9.46 14.77 -2.43
C ILE A 11 -8.33 14.87 -1.44
N LEU A 12 -7.21 15.44 -1.87
CA LEU A 12 -6.08 15.72 -1.00
C LEU A 12 -5.44 17.05 -1.39
N LYS A 13 -5.27 17.91 -0.39
CA LYS A 13 -4.69 19.23 -0.47
C LYS A 13 -3.45 19.31 0.44
N ARG A 14 -2.46 20.08 0.00
CA ARG A 14 -1.26 20.41 0.77
C ARG A 14 -0.98 21.89 0.60
N GLY A 15 -1.29 22.67 1.64
CA GLY A 15 -1.31 24.13 1.55
C GLY A 15 -2.25 24.60 0.43
N PRO A 16 -1.80 25.49 -0.48
CA PRO A 16 -2.64 26.01 -1.56
C PRO A 16 -2.81 25.04 -2.74
N LYS A 17 -2.13 23.89 -2.75
CA LYS A 17 -2.15 22.95 -3.88
C LYS A 17 -3.11 21.79 -3.64
N THR A 18 -4.01 21.55 -4.60
CA THR A 18 -4.78 20.30 -4.70
C THR A 18 -3.93 19.25 -5.40
N LEU A 19 -3.59 18.18 -4.70
CA LEU A 19 -2.79 17.06 -5.22
C LEU A 19 -3.64 15.94 -5.82
N LEU A 20 -4.84 15.72 -5.28
CA LEU A 20 -5.87 14.83 -5.80
C LEU A 20 -7.21 15.58 -5.81
N SER A 21 -7.94 15.49 -6.91
CA SER A 21 -9.15 16.28 -7.16
C SER A 21 -10.34 15.39 -7.54
N GLY A 22 -10.85 14.63 -6.57
CA GLY A 22 -12.06 13.82 -6.74
C GLY A 22 -11.81 12.54 -7.53
N VAL A 23 -10.77 11.79 -7.16
CA VAL A 23 -10.42 10.53 -7.83
C VAL A 23 -11.28 9.39 -7.29
N SER A 24 -12.06 8.75 -8.17
CA SER A 24 -12.77 7.50 -7.87
C SER A 24 -12.27 6.37 -8.77
N LEU A 25 -12.04 5.19 -8.20
CA LEU A 25 -11.63 3.99 -8.94
C LEU A 25 -11.92 2.72 -8.13
N GLN A 26 -12.05 1.59 -8.82
CA GLN A 26 -12.14 0.27 -8.22
C GLN A 26 -11.11 -0.65 -8.89
N LEU A 27 -10.37 -1.41 -8.08
CA LEU A 27 -9.40 -2.40 -8.54
C LEU A 27 -9.87 -3.77 -8.06
N SER A 28 -9.95 -4.70 -9.00
CA SER A 28 -10.40 -6.07 -8.76
C SER A 28 -9.21 -7.02 -8.59
N PRO A 29 -9.39 -8.14 -7.87
CA PRO A 29 -8.37 -9.18 -7.76
C PRO A 29 -7.98 -9.72 -9.14
N GLY A 30 -6.68 -9.94 -9.35
CA GLY A 30 -6.14 -10.45 -10.61
C GLY A 30 -5.89 -9.38 -11.67
N GLU A 31 -6.27 -8.12 -11.44
CA GLU A 31 -5.98 -7.03 -12.36
C GLU A 31 -4.55 -6.51 -12.20
N MET A 32 -3.94 -6.19 -13.34
CA MET A 32 -2.72 -5.40 -13.40
C MET A 32 -3.06 -4.02 -13.97
N VAL A 33 -3.00 -3.00 -13.11
CA VAL A 33 -3.34 -1.62 -13.48
C VAL A 33 -2.10 -0.74 -13.49
N ALA A 34 -1.89 -0.03 -14.59
CA ALA A 34 -0.80 0.92 -14.74
C ALA A 34 -1.29 2.36 -14.53
N LEU A 35 -0.68 3.08 -13.60
CA LEU A 35 -0.92 4.51 -13.38
C LEU A 35 0.17 5.33 -14.07
N ILE A 36 -0.20 6.00 -15.17
CA ILE A 36 0.70 6.81 -15.99
C ILE A 36 0.35 8.30 -15.93
N GLY A 37 1.31 9.16 -16.24
CA GLY A 37 1.13 10.62 -16.24
C GLY A 37 2.44 11.37 -16.01
N PRO A 38 2.49 12.69 -16.19
CA PRO A 38 3.71 13.48 -16.03
C PRO A 38 4.19 13.55 -14.57
N ASN A 39 5.43 13.99 -14.38
CA ASN A 39 5.94 14.28 -13.04
C ASN A 39 5.10 15.39 -12.38
N GLY A 40 4.74 15.19 -11.12
CA GLY A 40 3.85 16.11 -10.40
C GLY A 40 2.35 15.85 -10.57
N ALA A 41 1.91 14.94 -11.45
CA ALA A 41 0.49 14.61 -11.65
C ALA A 41 -0.21 13.92 -10.46
N GLY A 42 0.45 13.79 -9.30
CA GLY A 42 -0.13 13.17 -8.11
C GLY A 42 -0.02 11.65 -8.05
N LYS A 43 0.67 10.96 -8.96
CA LYS A 43 0.76 9.48 -8.99
C LYS A 43 1.25 8.87 -7.67
N SER A 44 2.42 9.28 -7.17
CA SER A 44 2.96 8.79 -5.91
C SER A 44 2.07 9.19 -4.72
N THR A 45 1.33 10.31 -4.84
CA THR A 45 0.36 10.75 -3.84
C THR A 45 -0.86 9.83 -3.82
N LEU A 46 -1.43 9.51 -4.98
CA LEU A 46 -2.54 8.57 -5.13
C LEU A 46 -2.14 7.19 -4.57
N LEU A 47 -0.97 6.68 -4.94
CA LEU A 47 -0.47 5.40 -4.41
C LEU A 47 -0.29 5.42 -2.89
N ARG A 48 0.14 6.55 -2.29
CA ARG A 48 0.20 6.70 -0.82
C ARG A 48 -1.18 6.69 -0.17
N VAL A 49 -2.20 7.25 -0.81
CA VAL A 49 -3.58 7.22 -0.31
C VAL A 49 -4.18 5.81 -0.44
N LEU A 50 -4.05 5.18 -1.61
CA LEU A 50 -4.51 3.82 -1.87
C LEU A 50 -3.79 2.77 -1.01
N SER A 51 -2.55 3.05 -0.61
CA SER A 51 -1.80 2.23 0.35
C SER A 51 -2.01 2.66 1.80
N GLY A 52 -2.98 3.52 2.13
CA GLY A 52 -3.27 3.92 3.50
C GLY A 52 -2.10 4.56 4.26
N TYR A 53 -1.03 4.96 3.57
CA TYR A 53 0.09 5.71 4.14
C TYR A 53 -0.30 7.17 4.39
N LEU A 54 -1.25 7.67 3.58
CA LEU A 54 -1.77 9.02 3.68
C LEU A 54 -3.30 8.97 3.71
N SER A 55 -3.91 9.62 4.69
CA SER A 55 -5.36 9.82 4.68
C SER A 55 -5.73 10.95 3.70
N PRO A 56 -6.80 10.79 2.89
CA PRO A 56 -7.34 11.88 2.10
C PRO A 56 -7.99 12.93 3.01
N ASP A 57 -8.14 14.16 2.52
CA ASP A 57 -8.88 15.20 3.24
C ASP A 57 -10.40 15.08 3.01
N SER A 58 -10.82 14.44 1.91
CA SER A 58 -12.22 14.08 1.65
C SER A 58 -12.29 12.83 0.78
N GLY A 59 -13.44 12.15 0.82
CA GLY A 59 -13.62 10.84 0.21
C GLY A 59 -13.08 9.72 1.09
N GLU A 60 -13.09 8.50 0.57
CA GLU A 60 -12.70 7.31 1.32
C GLU A 60 -12.01 6.28 0.43
N CYS A 61 -11.09 5.51 1.00
CA CYS A 61 -10.55 4.32 0.38
C CYS A 61 -10.80 3.10 1.26
N ARG A 62 -11.29 2.02 0.65
CA ARG A 62 -11.64 0.76 1.31
C ARG A 62 -10.87 -0.38 0.69
N LEU A 63 -10.41 -1.30 1.54
CA LEU A 63 -9.84 -2.58 1.14
C LEU A 63 -10.75 -3.66 1.70
N GLN A 64 -11.26 -4.54 0.84
CA GLN A 64 -12.19 -5.62 1.23
C GLN A 64 -13.42 -5.07 1.98
N GLY A 65 -13.97 -3.95 1.49
CA GLY A 65 -15.11 -3.27 2.11
C GLY A 65 -14.81 -2.52 3.41
N LYS A 66 -13.59 -2.62 3.96
CA LYS A 66 -13.19 -1.94 5.19
C LYS A 66 -12.35 -0.70 4.88
N ALA A 67 -12.76 0.45 5.42
CA ALA A 67 -12.03 1.71 5.32
C ALA A 67 -10.57 1.56 5.74
N LEU A 68 -9.62 2.07 4.94
CA LEU A 68 -8.19 1.98 5.21
C LEU A 68 -7.79 2.59 6.57
N THR A 69 -8.51 3.63 7.01
CA THR A 69 -8.33 4.30 8.31
C THR A 69 -8.79 3.45 9.50
N ALA A 70 -9.65 2.45 9.29
CA ALA A 70 -10.18 1.58 10.34
C ALA A 70 -9.35 0.30 10.55
N TRP A 71 -8.28 0.11 9.78
CA TRP A 71 -7.38 -1.03 9.95
C TRP A 71 -6.30 -0.75 10.99
N GLU A 72 -5.96 -1.78 11.76
CA GLU A 72 -4.69 -1.77 12.49
C GLU A 72 -3.52 -1.87 11.51
N GLY A 73 -2.47 -1.08 11.70
CA GLY A 73 -1.34 -0.99 10.75
C GLY A 73 -0.69 -2.34 10.45
N ARG A 74 -0.53 -3.23 11.45
CA ARG A 74 0.02 -4.58 11.24
C ARG A 74 -0.90 -5.44 10.38
N LEU A 75 -2.19 -5.52 10.72
CA LEU A 75 -3.16 -6.32 9.96
C LEU A 75 -3.29 -5.81 8.53
N LEU A 76 -3.23 -4.50 8.34
CA LEU A 76 -3.25 -3.90 7.01
C LEU A 76 -2.00 -4.24 6.20
N ALA A 77 -0.82 -4.20 6.82
CA ALA A 77 0.43 -4.62 6.20
C ALA A 77 0.43 -6.13 5.87
N GLN A 78 -0.42 -6.93 6.50
CA GLN A 78 -0.61 -8.33 6.12
C GLN A 78 -1.47 -8.51 4.85
N GLN A 79 -2.25 -7.50 4.47
CA GLN A 79 -3.14 -7.54 3.31
C GLN A 79 -2.54 -6.92 2.04
N ARG A 80 -1.43 -6.17 2.17
CA ARG A 80 -0.82 -5.48 1.03
C ARG A 80 0.70 -5.39 1.14
N ALA A 81 1.36 -5.35 -0.01
CA ALA A 81 2.74 -4.95 -0.12
C ALA A 81 2.83 -3.56 -0.77
N VAL A 82 3.80 -2.75 -0.33
CA VAL A 82 4.07 -1.43 -0.91
C VAL A 82 5.56 -1.33 -1.19
N MET A 83 5.90 -1.03 -2.45
CA MET A 83 7.28 -0.76 -2.84
C MET A 83 7.49 0.76 -2.91
N ARG A 84 8.49 1.26 -2.19
CA ARG A 84 8.85 2.68 -2.24
C ARG A 84 9.63 2.97 -3.51
N GLN A 85 9.38 4.14 -4.10
CA GLN A 85 10.10 4.63 -5.29
C GLN A 85 11.63 4.69 -5.08
N GLN A 86 12.08 4.94 -3.85
CA GLN A 86 13.47 4.88 -3.43
C GLN A 86 13.55 4.08 -2.13
N SER A 87 14.47 3.11 -2.10
CA SER A 87 14.70 2.21 -0.96
C SER A 87 16.20 2.19 -0.65
N ASP A 88 16.72 3.31 -0.15
CA ASP A 88 18.12 3.38 0.26
C ASP A 88 18.30 2.57 1.55
N LEU A 89 19.10 1.51 1.47
CA LEU A 89 19.53 0.75 2.64
C LEU A 89 20.84 1.36 3.12
N THR A 90 20.78 2.10 4.22
CA THR A 90 21.95 2.80 4.81
C THR A 90 22.90 1.86 5.55
N PHE A 91 22.72 0.54 5.44
CA PHE A 91 23.47 -0.47 6.19
C PHE A 91 23.66 -1.75 5.34
N SER A 92 24.81 -2.40 5.51
CA SER A 92 25.16 -3.65 4.82
C SER A 92 24.32 -4.81 5.37
N LEU A 93 23.14 -5.03 4.77
CA LEU A 93 22.35 -6.23 5.00
C LEU A 93 22.67 -7.30 3.97
N SER A 94 22.69 -8.56 4.43
CA SER A 94 22.58 -9.70 3.52
C SER A 94 21.20 -9.70 2.83
N ALA A 95 21.13 -10.28 1.64
CA ALA A 95 19.87 -10.47 0.91
C ALA A 95 18.81 -11.19 1.79
N ARG A 96 19.26 -12.17 2.59
CA ARG A 96 18.40 -12.85 3.57
C ARG A 96 17.76 -11.88 4.56
N GLN A 97 18.54 -10.97 5.14
CA GLN A 97 18.01 -10.00 6.12
C GLN A 97 17.01 -9.05 5.47
N VAL A 98 17.27 -8.57 4.26
CA VAL A 98 16.33 -7.71 3.51
C VAL A 98 15.01 -8.44 3.25
N ILE A 99 15.06 -9.69 2.82
CA ILE A 99 13.87 -10.51 2.60
C ILE A 99 13.09 -10.72 3.90
N CYS A 100 13.78 -10.97 5.02
CA CYS A 100 13.15 -11.12 6.34
C CYS A 100 12.44 -9.84 6.81
N LEU A 101 12.97 -8.64 6.51
CA LEU A 101 12.30 -7.38 6.83
C LEU A 101 10.92 -7.27 6.15
N GLY A 102 10.78 -7.80 4.93
CA GLY A 102 9.48 -7.86 4.24
C GLY A 102 8.43 -8.70 4.96
N ARG A 103 8.83 -9.56 5.90
CA ARG A 103 7.94 -10.40 6.73
C ARG A 103 7.65 -9.81 8.11
N ALA A 104 8.09 -8.58 8.41
CA ALA A 104 7.94 -7.96 9.73
C ALA A 104 6.48 -7.90 10.22
N ALA A 105 5.50 -7.90 9.32
CA ALA A 105 4.09 -7.95 9.69
C ALA A 105 3.63 -9.33 10.25
N TRP A 106 4.45 -10.39 10.16
CA TRP A 106 4.18 -11.74 10.67
C TRP A 106 5.20 -12.17 11.75
N PRO A 107 5.04 -11.74 13.02
CA PRO A 107 6.00 -12.02 14.09
C PRO A 107 6.15 -13.52 14.45
N ALA A 108 5.13 -14.34 14.19
CA ALA A 108 5.15 -15.79 14.44
C ALA A 108 6.04 -16.59 13.46
N ILE A 109 6.46 -15.98 12.34
CA ILE A 109 7.29 -16.63 11.30
C ILE A 109 8.81 -16.50 11.60
N SER A 110 9.19 -16.04 12.79
CA SER A 110 10.59 -15.86 13.20
C SER A 110 11.40 -17.16 13.40
N ARG A 111 10.75 -18.34 13.40
CA ARG A 111 11.40 -19.66 13.60
C ARG A 111 11.58 -20.51 12.33
N MET A 112 11.33 -19.98 11.13
CA MET A 112 11.59 -20.75 9.90
C MET A 112 13.09 -20.80 9.60
N THR A 113 13.76 -21.81 10.16
CA THR A 113 15.11 -22.22 9.81
C THR A 113 15.18 -22.94 8.46
N SER A 114 14.04 -23.31 7.87
CA SER A 114 13.92 -23.97 6.57
C SER A 114 13.05 -23.18 5.58
N TRP A 115 13.42 -23.20 4.30
CA TRP A 115 12.68 -22.61 3.18
C TRP A 115 11.43 -23.43 2.82
N GLN A 116 10.60 -23.80 3.80
CA GLN A 116 9.37 -24.53 3.52
C GLN A 116 8.25 -23.58 3.08
N ARG A 117 7.50 -24.07 2.09
CA ARG A 117 6.73 -23.34 1.06
C ARG A 117 5.77 -22.27 1.57
N TRP A 118 5.49 -21.30 0.69
CA TRP A 118 4.30 -20.45 0.78
C TRP A 118 3.05 -21.33 0.98
N PRO A 119 2.09 -20.91 1.83
CA PRO A 119 0.78 -21.54 1.83
C PRO A 119 0.13 -21.33 0.44
N ASP A 120 -0.42 -22.41 -0.10
CA ASP A 120 -1.22 -22.42 -1.35
C ASP A 120 -2.46 -21.53 -1.22
#